data_AF-A0A519VPU5-F1
#
_entry.id   AF-A0A519VPU5-F1
#
_cell.length_a   1.000
_cell.length_b   1.000
_cell.length_c   1.000
_cell.angle_alpha   90.00
_cell.angle_beta   90.00
_cell.angle_gamma   90.00
#
_symmetry.space_group_name_H-M   'P 1'
#
loop_
_entity.id
_entity.type
_entity.pdbx_description
1 polymer ?
#
loop_
_entity_poly.entity_id
_entity_poly.type
_entity_poly.pdbx_seq_one_letter_code
_entity_poly.pdbx_strand_id
1 'polypeptide(L)'
;DGAIEAPFLLRRGGYYYLFTSLDYCCRGPQSTYKLVVGRARALTGPYLDQAGTPLEQGGGTLLLQGDADWYGVGHNAVASFDGTDYLVFHGYDAHDKGRPKLRIEALSWSAEGWPAVVPAPK
;
A
#
# COMPACT_ATOMS: atom_id res chain seq x y z
N ASP A 1 -13.44 12.40 10.17
CA ASP A 1 -13.05 10.99 10.29
C ASP A 1 -11.80 10.73 9.48
N GLY A 2 -10.68 10.43 10.16
CA GLY A 2 -9.43 10.04 9.50
C GLY A 2 -9.50 8.55 9.18
N ALA A 3 -9.99 8.20 7.98
CA ALA A 3 -10.04 6.81 7.53
C ALA A 3 -8.63 6.35 7.13
N ILE A 4 -7.81 6.04 8.14
CA ILE A 4 -6.44 5.53 8.01
C ILE A 4 -6.21 4.40 9.02
N GLU A 5 -5.68 3.28 8.54
CA GLU A 5 -5.41 2.11 9.38
C GLU A 5 -4.32 1.20 8.77
N ALA A 6 -4.09 0.05 9.42
CA ALA A 6 -3.17 -1.01 9.00
C ALA A 6 -1.74 -0.53 8.65
N PRO A 7 -1.02 0.09 9.60
CA PRO A 7 0.35 0.51 9.37
C PRO A 7 1.28 -0.69 9.22
N PHE A 8 2.16 -0.64 8.22
CA PHE A 8 3.26 -1.60 8.06
C PHE A 8 4.57 -0.87 7.79
N LEU A 9 5.65 -1.26 8.46
CA LEU A 9 6.97 -0.65 8.32
C LEU A 9 7.95 -1.60 7.59
N LEU A 10 8.65 -1.06 6.59
CA LEU A 10 9.78 -1.71 5.94
C LEU A 10 11.02 -0.81 6.05
N ARG A 11 12.17 -1.38 6.44
CA ARG A 11 13.45 -0.67 6.35
C ARG A 11 14.17 -1.05 5.05
N ARG A 12 14.45 -0.08 4.18
CA ARG A 12 15.15 -0.30 2.90
C ARG A 12 15.94 0.94 2.50
N GLY A 13 17.15 0.75 1.96
CA GLY A 13 17.92 1.85 1.35
C GLY A 13 18.20 3.06 2.26
N GLY A 14 18.31 2.84 3.58
CA GLY A 14 18.50 3.92 4.56
C GLY A 14 17.24 4.71 4.93
N TYR A 15 16.06 4.25 4.50
CA TYR A 15 14.76 4.79 4.85
C TYR A 15 13.90 3.74 5.59
N TYR A 16 12.95 4.25 6.37
CA TYR A 16 11.78 3.52 6.83
C TYR A 16 10.61 3.91 5.93
N TYR A 17 9.93 2.94 5.34
CA TYR A 17 8.71 3.13 4.56
C TYR A 17 7.52 2.74 5.42
N LEU A 18 6.60 3.67 5.63
CA LEU A 18 5.34 3.44 6.30
C LEU A 18 4.26 3.29 5.24
N PHE A 19 3.75 2.07 5.10
CA PHE A 19 2.57 1.77 4.32
C PHE A 19 1.35 1.90 5.22
N THR A 20 0.29 2.51 4.71
CA THR A 20 -1.01 2.58 5.39
C THR A 20 -2.12 2.37 4.38
N SER A 21 -3.28 1.98 4.89
CA SER A 21 -4.49 1.90 4.10
C SER A 21 -5.41 3.07 4.41
N LEU A 22 -5.90 3.72 3.37
CA LEU A 22 -6.86 4.83 3.46
C LEU A 22 -8.26 4.39 3.04
N ASP A 23 -9.24 5.15 3.49
CA ASP A 23 -10.67 5.01 3.22
C ASP A 23 -11.25 3.69 3.78
N TYR A 24 -12.33 3.17 3.19
CA TYR A 24 -13.19 2.20 3.85
C TYR A 24 -12.97 0.77 3.35
N CYS A 25 -12.52 -0.10 4.26
CA CYS A 25 -12.56 -1.55 4.11
C CYS A 25 -13.98 -2.10 4.33
N CYS A 26 -14.12 -3.41 4.15
CA CYS A 26 -15.14 -4.21 4.82
C CYS A 26 -16.58 -3.94 4.35
N ARG A 27 -16.72 -3.38 3.13
CA ARG A 27 -18.00 -3.03 2.50
C ARG A 27 -18.24 -3.78 1.19
N GLY A 28 -17.50 -4.86 0.96
CA GLY A 28 -17.61 -5.67 -0.26
C GLY A 28 -17.53 -4.79 -1.52
N PRO A 29 -18.56 -4.80 -2.39
CA PRO A 29 -18.64 -3.94 -3.58
C PRO A 29 -18.54 -2.43 -3.37
N GLN A 30 -18.77 -1.94 -2.16
CA GLN A 30 -18.72 -0.52 -1.80
C GLN A 30 -17.43 -0.13 -1.08
N SER A 31 -16.43 -1.04 -1.02
CA SER A 31 -15.13 -0.72 -0.42
C SER A 31 -14.38 0.26 -1.31
N THR A 32 -13.75 1.27 -0.71
CA THR A 32 -12.94 2.28 -1.42
C THR A 32 -11.48 2.26 -0.97
N TYR A 33 -11.09 1.16 -0.32
CA TYR A 33 -9.82 0.96 0.34
C TYR A 33 -8.64 1.08 -0.64
N LYS A 34 -7.60 1.83 -0.25
CA LYS A 34 -6.39 2.05 -1.06
C LYS A 34 -5.14 2.08 -0.20
N LEU A 35 -4.01 1.69 -0.79
CA LEU A 35 -2.71 1.67 -0.16
C LEU A 35 -1.91 2.91 -0.52
N VAL A 36 -1.36 3.57 0.49
CA VAL A 36 -0.43 4.69 0.34
C VAL A 36 0.87 4.40 1.08
N VAL A 37 1.93 5.11 0.70
CA VAL A 37 3.24 4.99 1.32
C VAL A 37 3.88 6.37 1.52
N GLY A 38 4.59 6.54 2.63
CA GLY A 38 5.57 7.59 2.83
C GLY A 38 6.87 7.03 3.41
N ARG A 39 7.92 7.83 3.48
CA ARG A 39 9.20 7.41 4.03
C ARG A 39 9.84 8.45 4.94
N ALA A 40 10.67 7.96 5.88
CA ALA A 40 11.45 8.75 6.82
C ALA A 40 12.87 8.20 6.95
N ARG A 41 13.83 9.04 7.34
CA ARG A 41 15.20 8.57 7.68
C ARG A 41 15.29 8.03 9.11
N ALA A 42 14.50 8.60 10.02
CA ALA A 42 14.37 8.11 11.39
C ALA A 42 13.08 7.31 11.55
N LEU A 43 13.12 6.27 12.39
CA LEU A 43 11.95 5.43 12.68
C LEU A 43 10.76 6.26 13.19
N THR A 44 11.04 7.33 13.95
CA THR A 44 10.04 8.23 14.54
C THR A 44 9.53 9.30 13.58
N GLY A 45 9.95 9.31 12.31
CA GLY A 45 9.54 10.30 11.32
C GLY A 45 10.41 11.57 11.29
N PRO A 46 9.93 12.65 10.63
CA PRO A 46 8.64 12.73 9.93
C PRO A 46 8.61 11.83 8.69
N TYR A 47 7.45 11.24 8.40
CA TYR A 47 7.22 10.46 7.18
C TYR A 47 6.62 11.39 6.13
N LEU A 48 7.29 11.49 4.99
CA LEU A 48 6.85 12.32 3.87
C LEU A 48 6.50 11.43 2.68
N ASP A 49 5.55 11.86 1.86
CA ASP A 49 5.30 11.26 0.56
C ASP A 49 6.31 11.74 -0.50
N GLN A 50 6.15 11.26 -1.73
CA GLN A 50 7.02 11.60 -2.86
C GLN A 50 6.98 13.07 -3.25
N ALA A 51 5.88 13.77 -2.97
CA ALA A 51 5.74 15.20 -3.18
C ALA A 51 6.29 16.04 -2.01
N GLY A 52 6.72 15.40 -0.92
CA GLY A 52 7.23 16.05 0.29
C GLY A 52 6.15 16.44 1.29
N THR A 53 4.91 15.98 1.10
CA THR A 53 3.81 16.26 2.03
C THR A 53 3.89 15.32 3.23
N PRO A 54 3.79 15.82 4.48
CA PRO A 54 3.79 14.96 5.65
C PRO A 54 2.56 14.05 5.71
N LEU A 55 2.75 12.78 6.07
CA LEU A 55 1.65 11.81 6.17
C LEU A 55 0.61 12.23 7.23
N GLU A 56 1.05 12.82 8.33
CA GLU A 56 0.18 13.34 9.38
C GLU A 56 -0.65 14.57 8.95
N GLN A 57 -0.34 15.14 7.78
CA GLN A 57 -1.06 16.25 7.15
C GLN A 57 -1.85 15.80 5.92
N GLY A 58 -2.09 14.49 5.76
CA GLY A 58 -2.84 13.93 4.64
C GLY A 58 -2.00 13.64 3.40
N GLY A 59 -0.66 13.70 3.50
CA GLY A 59 0.22 13.17 2.48
C GLY A 59 0.08 11.65 2.32
N GLY A 60 0.67 11.13 1.26
CA GLY A 60 0.74 9.69 0.99
C GLY A 60 0.84 9.43 -0.50
N THR A 61 1.95 8.82 -0.93
CA THR A 61 2.08 8.41 -2.33
C THR A 61 1.19 7.21 -2.57
N LEU A 62 0.24 7.32 -3.50
CA LEU A 62 -0.61 6.20 -3.88
C LEU A 62 0.25 5.04 -4.41
N LEU A 63 0.14 3.87 -3.78
CA LEU A 63 0.82 2.66 -4.21
C LEU A 63 -0.11 1.76 -5.02
N LEU A 64 -1.33 1.55 -4.54
CA LEU A 64 -2.33 0.71 -5.20
C LEU A 64 -3.73 1.10 -4.74
N GLN A 65 -4.70 1.05 -5.64
CA GLN A 65 -6.12 1.23 -5.34
C GLN A 65 -6.94 0.21 -6.09
N GLY A 66 -8.25 0.16 -5.77
CA GLY A 66 -9.19 -0.63 -6.54
C GLY A 66 -9.30 -0.22 -8.01
N ASP A 67 -9.82 -1.14 -8.81
CA ASP A 67 -10.06 -1.03 -10.25
C ASP A 67 -11.33 -1.82 -10.64
N ALA A 68 -11.49 -2.14 -11.93
CA ALA A 68 -12.65 -2.88 -12.43
C ALA A 68 -12.73 -4.34 -11.93
N ASP A 69 -11.60 -4.93 -11.55
CA ASP A 69 -11.51 -6.31 -11.07
C ASP A 69 -11.52 -6.38 -9.53
N TRP A 70 -11.17 -5.29 -8.85
CA TRP A 70 -11.02 -5.23 -7.40
C TRP A 70 -11.59 -3.92 -6.84
N TYR A 71 -12.70 -3.95 -6.09
CA TYR A 71 -13.35 -2.71 -5.60
C TYR A 71 -12.47 -1.88 -4.65
N GLY A 72 -11.72 -2.54 -3.78
CA GLY A 72 -10.75 -1.91 -2.87
C GLY A 72 -9.67 -2.90 -2.48
N VAL A 73 -8.51 -2.39 -2.10
CA VAL A 73 -7.32 -3.18 -1.74
C VAL A 73 -6.61 -2.55 -0.55
N GLY A 74 -6.11 -3.37 0.38
CA GLY A 74 -5.36 -2.85 1.51
C GLY A 74 -5.04 -3.85 2.60
N HIS A 75 -4.76 -3.33 3.79
CA HIS A 75 -4.21 -4.05 4.93
C HIS A 75 -3.00 -4.88 4.51
N ASN A 76 -1.95 -4.18 4.06
CA ASN A 76 -0.80 -4.83 3.50
C ASN A 76 0.23 -5.27 4.55
N ALA A 77 1.06 -6.22 4.15
CA ALA A 77 2.39 -6.46 4.65
C ALA A 77 3.38 -6.38 3.48
N VAL A 78 4.67 -6.27 3.79
CA VAL A 78 5.76 -6.45 2.82
C VAL A 78 6.69 -7.53 3.32
N ALA A 79 7.01 -8.49 2.46
CA ALA A 79 7.93 -9.59 2.75
C ALA A 79 9.01 -9.67 1.67
N SER A 80 10.26 -9.87 2.07
CA SER A 80 11.39 -9.98 1.15
C SER A 80 11.82 -11.44 1.01
N PHE A 81 11.80 -11.96 -0.22
CA PHE A 81 12.28 -13.30 -0.56
C PHE A 81 13.22 -13.22 -1.75
N ASP A 82 14.40 -13.84 -1.64
CA ASP A 82 15.40 -13.95 -2.71
C ASP A 82 15.74 -12.61 -3.41
N GLY A 83 15.82 -11.54 -2.61
CA GLY A 83 16.14 -10.19 -3.08
C GLY A 83 14.97 -9.43 -3.71
N THR A 84 13.79 -10.03 -3.77
CA THR A 84 12.54 -9.40 -4.25
C THR A 84 11.65 -9.05 -3.07
N ASP A 85 11.11 -7.83 -3.06
CA ASP A 85 10.09 -7.43 -2.09
C ASP A 85 8.70 -7.72 -2.66
N TYR A 86 7.85 -8.36 -1.87
CA TYR A 86 6.47 -8.70 -2.23
C TYR A 86 5.50 -7.94 -1.34
N LEU A 87 4.54 -7.27 -1.97
CA LEU A 87 3.38 -6.69 -1.31
C LEU A 87 2.33 -7.79 -1.11
N VAL A 88 1.97 -8.06 0.14
CA VAL A 88 0.97 -9.07 0.52
C VAL A 88 -0.24 -8.33 1.08
N PHE A 89 -1.42 -8.52 0.51
CA PHE A 89 -2.61 -7.74 0.89
C PHE A 89 -3.90 -8.49 0.52
N HIS A 90 -5.05 -7.98 0.94
CA HIS A 90 -6.33 -8.47 0.43
C HIS A 90 -6.95 -7.47 -0.55
N GLY A 91 -7.73 -7.99 -1.50
CA GLY A 91 -8.60 -7.21 -2.37
C GLY A 91 -10.03 -7.74 -2.36
N TYR A 92 -11.01 -6.85 -2.56
CA TYR A 92 -12.43 -7.23 -2.69
C TYR A 92 -12.75 -7.57 -4.16
N ASP A 93 -12.85 -8.86 -4.49
CA ASP A 93 -12.97 -9.35 -5.87
C ASP A 93 -14.31 -9.00 -6.54
N ALA A 94 -14.28 -8.23 -7.63
CA ALA A 94 -15.46 -7.80 -8.36
C ALA A 94 -16.22 -8.95 -9.05
N HIS A 95 -15.51 -10.02 -9.40
CA HIS A 95 -16.06 -11.23 -10.02
C HIS A 95 -16.69 -12.18 -8.99
N ASP A 96 -16.49 -11.93 -7.69
CA ASP A 96 -17.02 -12.73 -6.58
C ASP A 96 -17.69 -11.83 -5.51
N LYS A 97 -18.53 -10.89 -5.96
CA LYS A 97 -19.40 -10.05 -5.11
C LYS A 97 -18.64 -9.33 -3.99
N GLY A 98 -17.39 -8.93 -4.25
CA GLY A 98 -16.52 -8.27 -3.29
C GLY A 98 -16.03 -9.18 -2.17
N ARG A 99 -15.94 -10.51 -2.37
CA ARG A 99 -15.32 -11.41 -1.39
C ARG A 99 -13.83 -11.04 -1.23
N PRO A 100 -13.30 -10.87 0.00
CA PRO A 100 -11.90 -10.56 0.19
C PRO A 100 -11.04 -11.78 -0.19
N LYS A 101 -10.04 -11.56 -1.04
CA LYS A 101 -9.08 -12.59 -1.48
C LYS A 101 -7.65 -12.11 -1.29
N LEU A 102 -6.77 -13.06 -0.98
CA LEU A 102 -5.33 -12.83 -0.91
C LEU A 102 -4.79 -12.42 -2.28
N ARG A 103 -3.95 -11.39 -2.29
CA ARG A 103 -3.14 -10.98 -3.42
C ARG A 103 -1.70 -10.79 -2.97
N ILE A 104 -0.78 -11.20 -3.84
CA ILE A 104 0.66 -11.05 -3.65
C ILE A 104 1.20 -10.51 -4.96
N GLU A 105 1.84 -9.34 -4.91
CA GLU A 105 2.41 -8.68 -6.09
C GLU A 105 3.85 -8.30 -5.79
N ALA A 106 4.72 -8.33 -6.80
CA ALA A 106 6.10 -7.89 -6.64
C ALA A 106 6.17 -6.35 -6.55
N LEU A 107 7.10 -5.83 -5.76
CA LEU A 107 7.45 -4.43 -5.72
C LEU A 107 8.71 -4.18 -6.55
N SER A 108 8.62 -3.21 -7.45
CA SER A 108 9.79 -2.55 -8.04
C SER A 108 10.10 -1.27 -7.27
N TRP A 109 11.34 -0.80 -7.39
CA TRP A 109 11.83 0.40 -6.70
C TRP A 109 12.46 1.34 -7.72
N SER A 110 12.03 2.61 -7.73
CA SER A 110 12.62 3.64 -8.59
C SER A 110 14.06 3.97 -8.19
N ALA A 111 14.78 4.70 -9.05
CA ALA A 111 16.13 5.19 -8.74
C ALA A 111 16.15 6.10 -7.49
N GLU A 112 15.07 6.84 -7.27
CA GLU A 112 14.86 7.70 -6.09
C GLU A 112 14.40 6.91 -4.86
N GLY A 113 14.17 5.61 -5.00
CA GLY A 113 13.78 4.68 -3.96
C GLY A 113 12.29 4.70 -3.61
N TRP A 114 11.39 4.95 -4.57
CA TRP A 114 9.94 4.81 -4.33
C TRP A 114 9.42 3.46 -4.83
N PRO A 115 8.55 2.77 -4.07
CA PRO A 115 8.01 1.49 -4.50
C PRO A 115 6.90 1.69 -5.54
N ALA A 116 6.79 0.75 -6.47
CA ALA A 116 5.67 0.62 -7.38
C ALA A 116 5.28 -0.87 -7.49
N VAL A 117 3.98 -1.15 -7.55
CA VAL A 117 3.49 -2.51 -7.77
C VAL A 117 3.78 -2.92 -9.22
N VAL A 118 4.39 -4.08 -9.41
CA VAL A 118 4.52 -4.74 -10.71
C VAL A 118 3.43 -5.81 -10.75
N PRO A 119 2.32 -5.59 -11.48
CA PRO A 119 1.27 -6.58 -11.57
C PRO A 119 1.81 -7.88 -12.16
N ALA A 120 1.47 -9.01 -11.56
CA ALA A 120 1.67 -10.29 -12.21
C ALA A 120 0.96 -10.30 -13.58
N PRO A 121 1.53 -10.98 -14.60
CA PRO A 121 0.81 -11.22 -15.84
C PRO A 121 -0.54 -11.89 -15.53
N LYS A 122 -1.63 -11.34 -16.07
CA LYS A 122 -2.97 -11.92 -15.96
C LYS A 122 -3.10 -13.18 -16.82
#